data_AF-A0A7Y4R9S0-F1
#
_entry.id   AF-A0A7Y4R9S0-F1
#
_cell.length_a   1.000
_cell.length_b   1.000
_cell.length_c   1.000
_cell.angle_alpha   90.00
_cell.angle_beta   90.00
_cell.angle_gamma   90.00
#
_symmetry.space_group_name_H-M   'P 1'
#
loop_
_entity.id
_entity.type
_entity.pdbx_description
1 polymer ?
#
loop_
_entity_poly.entity_id
_entity_poly.type
_entity_poly.pdbx_seq_one_letter_code
_entity_poly.pdbx_strand_id
1 'polypeptide(L)' 'MSGCDEAIGPAISTPPIARIGPYRVYFVSHDRGEPPHVHVDRDDCSVKFWLTPVLLAYNIGFRAKELRDLRRMVVEHAD' A
#
# COMPACT_ATOMS: atom_id res chain seq x y z
N MET A 1 14.52 -15.52 17.52
CA MET A 1 13.69 -15.29 16.33
C MET A 1 12.52 -14.42 16.75
N SER A 2 12.54 -13.15 16.36
CA SER A 2 11.41 -12.20 16.35
C SER A 2 11.99 -10.82 16.66
N GLY A 3 11.77 -9.87 15.75
CA GLY A 3 12.26 -8.50 15.86
C GLY A 3 13.24 -8.16 14.75
N CYS A 4 12.72 -7.68 13.62
CA CYS A 4 13.42 -6.80 12.69
C CYS A 4 12.33 -5.94 12.02
N ASP A 5 12.13 -4.76 12.61
CA ASP A 5 11.59 -3.53 12.03
C ASP A 5 10.63 -3.61 10.82
N GLU A 6 9.33 -3.46 11.11
CA GLU A 6 8.43 -2.70 10.23
C GLU A 6 8.91 -1.24 10.20
N ALA A 7 9.95 -0.98 9.40
CA ALA A 7 10.51 0.34 9.23
C ALA A 7 9.47 1.27 8.57
N ILE A 8 9.09 2.30 9.31
CA ILE A 8 8.39 3.49 8.82
C ILE A 8 9.38 4.29 7.94
N GLY A 9 9.55 3.85 6.67
CA GLY A 9 10.32 4.48 5.57
C GLY A 9 11.86 4.58 5.77
N PRO A 10 12.72 4.69 4.72
CA PRO A 10 12.47 4.84 3.27
C PRO A 10 13.18 3.78 2.37
N ALA A 11 12.97 3.92 1.05
CA ALA A 11 13.47 3.12 -0.08
C ALA A 11 12.90 1.70 -0.18
N ILE A 12 11.65 1.61 -0.64
CA ILE A 12 11.11 0.38 -1.22
C ILE A 12 12.08 -0.06 -2.32
N SER A 13 12.78 -1.18 -2.11
CA SER A 13 13.71 -1.73 -3.12
C SER A 13 12.98 -2.24 -4.37
N THR A 14 11.66 -2.42 -4.27
CA THR A 14 10.80 -2.80 -5.39
C THR A 14 10.39 -1.54 -6.17
N PRO A 15 10.62 -1.50 -7.49
CA PRO A 15 10.10 -0.41 -8.32
C PRO A 15 8.57 -0.41 -8.25
N PRO A 16 7.92 0.77 -8.18
CA PRO A 16 6.47 0.83 -8.15
C PRO A 16 5.88 0.34 -9.47
N ILE A 17 4.78 -0.41 -9.38
CA ILE A 17 4.02 -0.84 -10.56
C ILE A 17 3.34 0.35 -11.23
N ALA A 18 3.00 1.38 -10.44
CA ALA A 18 2.36 2.58 -10.93
C ALA A 18 2.73 3.80 -10.08
N ARG A 19 2.75 4.97 -10.71
CA ARG A 19 2.86 6.26 -10.04
C ARG A 19 1.70 7.14 -10.46
N ILE A 20 0.79 7.42 -9.52
CA ILE A 20 -0.42 8.20 -9.76
C ILE A 20 -0.30 9.49 -8.95
N GLY A 21 0.06 10.58 -9.62
CA GLY A 21 0.39 11.84 -8.95
C GLY A 21 1.51 11.65 -7.90
N PRO A 22 1.29 12.00 -6.62
CA PRO A 22 2.28 11.85 -5.57
C PRO A 22 2.38 10.42 -5.01
N TYR A 23 1.48 9.51 -5.42
CA TYR A 23 1.38 8.18 -4.84
C TYR A 23 2.22 7.15 -5.61
N ARG A 24 2.94 6.31 -4.87
CA ARG A 24 3.67 5.15 -5.39
C ARG A 24 2.88 3.90 -5.03
N VAL A 25 2.50 3.11 -6.03
CA VAL A 25 1.74 1.85 -5.83
C VAL A 25 2.64 0.68 -6.17
N TYR A 26 2.62 -0.38 -5.34
CA TYR A 26 3.48 -1.55 -5.52
C TYR A 26 2.96 -2.80 -4.80
N PHE A 27 3.44 -3.96 -5.26
CA PHE A 27 3.33 -5.25 -4.57
C PHE A 27 4.62 -5.52 -3.78
N VAL A 28 4.51 -6.16 -2.62
CA VAL A 28 5.66 -6.71 -1.90
C VAL A 28 5.80 -8.20 -2.24
N SER A 29 7.00 -8.61 -2.65
CA SER A 29 7.24 -9.96 -3.20
C SER A 29 7.48 -11.04 -2.13
N HIS A 30 7.63 -10.65 -0.86
CA HIS A 30 7.94 -11.55 0.25
C HIS A 30 6.70 -12.06 1.00
N ASP A 31 5.50 -11.72 0.55
CA ASP A 31 4.24 -12.01 1.24
C ASP A 31 3.76 -13.45 0.99
N ARG A 32 4.59 -14.42 1.35
CA ARG A 32 4.30 -15.85 1.19
C ARG A 32 3.12 -16.26 2.07
N GLY A 33 1.92 -16.16 1.51
CA GLY A 33 0.66 -16.62 2.12
C GLY A 33 -0.33 -15.51 2.47
N GLU A 34 0.00 -14.23 2.25
CA GLU A 34 -1.01 -13.19 2.40
C GLU A 34 -1.98 -13.17 1.20
N PRO A 35 -3.25 -12.79 1.40
CA PRO A 35 -4.15 -12.50 0.29
C PRO A 35 -3.58 -11.42 -0.64
N PRO A 36 -3.96 -11.38 -1.92
CA PRO A 36 -3.53 -10.34 -2.86
C PRO A 36 -3.80 -8.94 -2.30
N HIS A 37 -2.78 -8.08 -2.31
CA HIS A 37 -2.84 -6.73 -1.75
C HIS A 37 -1.86 -5.79 -2.44
N VAL A 38 -2.05 -4.49 -2.23
CA VAL A 38 -1.17 -3.43 -2.73
C VAL A 38 -0.80 -2.48 -1.60
N HIS A 39 0.40 -1.93 -1.66
CA HIS A 39 0.85 -0.82 -0.85
C HIS A 39 0.77 0.48 -1.64
N VAL A 40 0.40 1.57 -0.97
CA VAL A 40 0.41 2.92 -1.52
C VAL A 40 1.13 3.87 -0.56
N ASP A 41 2.19 4.49 -1.06
CA ASP A 41 3.04 5.38 -0.27
C ASP A 41 3.04 6.81 -0.81
N ARG A 42 3.13 7.79 0.12
CA ARG A 42 3.38 9.21 -0.16
C ARG A 42 4.09 9.86 1.02
N ASP A 43 5.27 10.43 0.79
CA ASP A 43 6.11 11.03 1.84
C ASP A 43 6.30 10.04 3.00
N ASP A 44 5.96 10.43 4.23
CA ASP A 44 6.01 9.57 5.44
C ASP A 44 4.69 8.80 5.68
N CYS A 45 3.79 8.76 4.71
CA CYS A 45 2.51 8.06 4.78
C CYS A 45 2.54 6.75 3.98
N SER A 46 1.93 5.70 4.52
CA SER A 46 1.81 4.39 3.88
C SER A 46 0.46 3.74 4.18
N VAL A 47 -0.13 3.06 3.20
CA VAL A 47 -1.39 2.31 3.35
C VAL A 47 -1.33 0.98 2.61
N LYS A 48 -1.94 -0.06 3.16
CA LYS A 48 -2.14 -1.36 2.50
C LYS A 48 -3.62 -1.63 2.26
N PHE A 49 -3.93 -2.11 1.06
CA PHE A 49 -5.27 -2.58 0.70
C PHE A 49 -5.23 -4.03 0.25
N TRP A 50 -6.09 -4.87 0.83
CA TRP A 50 -6.45 -6.15 0.20
C TRP A 50 -7.13 -5.88 -1.15
N LEU A 51 -7.01 -6.78 -2.11
CA LEU A 51 -7.67 -6.65 -3.43
C LEU A 51 -8.99 -7.42 -3.52
N THR A 52 -9.17 -8.48 -2.72
CA THR A 52 -10.35 -9.35 -2.79
C THR A 52 -11.02 -9.54 -1.43
N PRO A 53 -12.03 -8.73 -1.08
CA PRO A 53 -12.44 -7.48 -1.76
C PRO A 53 -11.51 -6.31 -1.40
N VAL A 54 -11.62 -5.19 -2.14
CA VAL A 54 -10.79 -4.00 -1.88
C VAL A 54 -11.11 -3.36 -0.52
N LEU A 55 -10.26 -3.67 0.47
CA LEU A 55 -10.44 -3.29 1.87
C LEU A 55 -9.14 -2.78 2.48
N LEU A 56 -9.26 -1.78 3.35
CA LEU A 56 -8.15 -1.22 4.11
C LEU A 56 -7.61 -2.26 5.09
N ALA A 57 -6.31 -2.58 4.99
CA ALA A 57 -5.62 -3.49 5.90
C ALA A 57 -4.91 -2.73 7.02
N TYR A 58 -4.15 -1.68 6.67
CA TYR A 58 -3.55 -0.76 7.62
C TYR A 58 -3.41 0.64 7.00
N ASN A 59 -3.29 1.66 7.86
CA ASN A 59 -3.01 3.04 7.46
C ASN A 59 -2.02 3.69 8.43
N ILE A 60 -0.97 4.31 7.87
CA ILE A 60 -0.03 5.18 8.56
C ILE A 60 -0.09 6.56 7.89
N GLY A 61 -0.50 7.58 8.65
CA GLY A 61 -0.40 8.99 8.25
C GLY A 61 -1.50 9.54 7.34
N PHE A 62 -2.22 8.72 6.56
CA PHE A 62 -3.29 9.25 5.70
C PHE A 62 -4.55 9.61 6.48
N ARG A 63 -5.21 10.71 6.09
CA ARG A 63 -6.51 11.10 6.64
C ARG A 63 -7.62 10.26 6.03
N ALA A 64 -8.74 10.14 6.76
CA ALA A 64 -9.91 9.36 6.31
C ALA A 64 -10.44 9.75 4.93
N LYS A 65 -10.37 11.03 4.54
CA LYS A 65 -10.73 11.47 3.19
C LYS A 65 -9.80 10.87 2.13
N GLU A 66 -8.50 10.95 2.37
CA GLU A 66 -7.48 10.46 1.44
C GLU A 66 -7.57 8.94 1.31
N LEU A 67 -7.82 8.21 2.40
CA LEU A 67 -8.06 6.77 2.34
C LEU A 67 -9.23 6.38 1.44
N ARG A 68 -10.32 7.17 1.43
CA ARG A 68 -11.46 6.91 0.54
C ARG A 68 -11.10 7.14 -0.92
N ASP A 69 -10.33 8.19 -1.19
CA ASP A 69 -9.88 8.54 -2.54
C ASP A 69 -8.88 7.48 -3.05
N LEU A 70 -7.92 7.05 -2.21
CA LEU A 70 -6.98 5.98 -2.51
C LEU A 70 -7.67 4.63 -2.73
N ARG A 71 -8.66 4.28 -1.90
CA ARG A 71 -9.43 3.05 -2.09
C ARG A 71 -10.18 3.07 -3.43
N ARG A 72 -10.80 4.20 -3.82
CA ARG A 72 -11.45 4.32 -5.14
C ARG A 72 -10.46 4.10 -6.26
N MET A 73 -9.30 4.74 -6.20
CA MET A 73 -8.23 4.55 -7.18
C MET A 73 -7.81 3.07 -7.27
N VAL A 74 -7.64 2.37 -6.15
CA VAL A 74 -7.30 0.93 -6.18
C VAL A 74 -8.42 0.11 -6.83
N VAL A 75 -9.68 0.37 -6.49
CA VAL A 75 -10.84 -0.32 -7.11
C VAL A 75 -10.87 -0.10 -8.62
N GLU A 76 -10.63 1.12 -9.10
CA GLU A 76 -10.63 1.48 -10.52
C GLU A 76 -9.51 0.77 -11.32
N HIS A 77 -8.50 0.24 -10.65
CA HIS A 77 -7.33 -0.41 -11.27
C HIS A 77 -7.16 -1.88 -10.88
N ALA A 78 -8.12 -2.49 -10.16
CA ALA A 78 -8.03 -3.88 -9.68
C ALA A 78 -8.61 -4.93 -10.65
N ASP A 79 -8.94 -4.54 -11.88
CA ASP A 79 -9.49 -5.41 -12.95
C ASP A 79 -8.41 -6.09 -13.81
#